data_AF-X1DS69-F1
#
_entry.id   AF-X1DS69-F1
#
_cell.length_a   1.000
_cell.length_b   1.000
_cell.length_c   1.000
_cell.angle_alpha   90.00
_cell.angle_beta   90.00
_cell.angle_gamma   90.00
#
_symmetry.space_group_name_H-M   'P 1'
#
loop_
_entity.id
_entity.type
_entity.pdbx_description
1 polymer ?
#
loop_
_entity_poly.entity_id
_entity_poly.type
_entity_poly.pdbx_seq_one_letter_code
_entity_poly.pdbx_strand_id
1 'polypeptide(L)' 'QLENAITDKTILITIMFANNEIGTIEPIKEIGAIAKKHDVIFHTDAVQAIGKVPIDVKEMNIDLLSASAHKLY' A
#
# COMPACT_ATOMS: atom_id res chain seq x y z
N GLN A 1 0.74 -15.34 -0.17
CA GLN A 1 1.97 -15.25 -0.99
C GLN A 1 2.91 -14.18 -0.43
N LEU A 2 2.43 -12.94 -0.20
CA LEU A 2 3.22 -11.85 0.37
C LEU A 2 4.02 -12.27 1.63
N GLU A 3 3.35 -12.82 2.64
CA GLU A 3 4.00 -13.14 3.92
C GLU A 3 5.14 -14.17 3.78
N ASN A 4 5.04 -15.08 2.79
CA ASN A 4 6.09 -16.07 2.52
C ASN A 4 7.33 -15.46 1.85
N ALA A 5 7.22 -14.26 1.28
CA ALA A 5 8.33 -13.54 0.66
C ALA A 5 9.11 -12.67 1.65
N ILE A 6 8.58 -12.49 2.87
CA ILE A 6 9.24 -11.71 3.92
C ILE A 6 10.39 -12.54 4.51
N THR A 7 11.54 -11.90 4.64
CA THR A 7 12.77 -12.44 5.23
C THR A 7 13.30 -11.52 6.33
N ASP A 8 14.27 -11.99 7.11
CA ASP A 8 15.00 -11.22 8.13
C ASP A 8 15.71 -9.97 7.60
N LYS A 9 15.90 -9.86 6.28
CA LYS A 9 16.52 -8.70 5.61
C LYS A 9 15.50 -7.75 4.98
N THR A 10 14.21 -8.06 5.08
CA THR A 10 13.17 -7.26 4.44
C THR A 10 12.94 -6.00 5.26
N ILE A 11 13.18 -4.84 4.66
CA ILE A 11 13.03 -3.53 5.33
C ILE A 11 11.85 -2.71 4.79
N LEU A 12 11.34 -3.06 3.61
CA LEU A 12 10.30 -2.31 2.92
C LEU A 12 9.39 -3.25 2.14
N ILE A 13 8.09 -3.08 2.31
CA ILE A 13 7.05 -3.58 1.41
C ILE A 13 6.53 -2.38 0.61
N THR A 14 6.51 -2.49 -0.72
CA THR A 14 5.93 -1.49 -1.60
C THR A 14 4.97 -2.12 -2.60
N ILE A 15 3.70 -1.71 -2.57
CA ILE A 15 2.64 -2.26 -3.42
C ILE A 15 1.78 -1.12 -3.98
N MET A 16 1.40 -1.19 -5.25
CA MET A 16 0.43 -0.25 -5.82
C MET A 16 -0.94 -0.43 -5.16
N PHE A 17 -1.58 0.65 -4.72
CA PHE A 17 -2.92 0.60 -4.14
C PHE A 17 -3.95 0.13 -5.17
N ALA A 18 -3.89 0.74 -6.35
CA ALA A 18 -4.74 0.40 -7.49
C ALA A 18 -3.89 0.28 -8.75
N ASN A 19 -4.03 -0.83 -9.46
CA ASN A 19 -3.33 -1.05 -10.72
C ASN A 19 -3.85 -0.07 -11.79
N ASN A 20 -2.93 0.57 -12.50
CA ASN A 20 -3.22 1.62 -13.48
C ASN A 20 -3.71 1.09 -14.85
N GLU A 21 -3.61 -0.20 -15.12
CA GLU A 21 -4.01 -0.82 -16.39
C GLU A 21 -5.36 -1.54 -16.27
N ILE A 22 -5.51 -2.40 -15.26
CA ILE A 22 -6.69 -3.25 -15.09
C ILE A 22 -7.65 -2.71 -14.03
N GLY A 23 -7.20 -1.77 -13.19
CA GLY A 23 -8.04 -1.13 -12.16
C GLY A 23 -8.22 -1.94 -10.88
N THR A 24 -7.56 -3.09 -10.74
CA THR A 24 -7.61 -3.92 -9.53
C THR A 24 -7.16 -3.12 -8.30
N ILE A 25 -7.94 -3.17 -7.23
CA ILE A 25 -7.60 -2.62 -5.91
C ILE A 25 -6.97 -3.72 -5.07
N GLU A 26 -5.78 -3.46 -4.53
CA GLU A 26 -5.07 -4.40 -3.66
C GLU A 26 -5.64 -4.38 -2.22
N PRO A 27 -5.51 -5.48 -1.45
CA PRO A 27 -5.97 -5.56 -0.06
C PRO A 27 -5.01 -4.83 0.89
N ILE A 28 -4.98 -3.50 0.79
CA ILE A 28 -3.96 -2.64 1.43
C ILE A 28 -4.01 -2.71 2.96
N LYS A 29 -5.19 -2.86 3.56
CA LYS A 29 -5.34 -2.97 5.02
C LYS A 29 -4.73 -4.27 5.54
N GLU A 30 -4.97 -5.37 4.84
CA GLU A 30 -4.40 -6.68 5.16
C GLU A 30 -2.88 -6.68 4.97
N ILE A 31 -2.40 -6.08 3.88
CA ILE A 31 -0.96 -5.92 3.62
C ILE A 31 -0.29 -5.09 4.72
N GLY A 32 -0.89 -3.97 5.12
CA GLY A 32 -0.34 -3.15 6.21
C GLY A 32 -0.36 -3.86 7.56
N ALA A 33 -1.37 -4.69 7.84
CA ALA A 33 -1.37 -5.53 9.03
C ALA A 33 -0.23 -6.55 9.03
N ILE A 34 0.09 -7.14 7.86
CA ILE A 34 1.25 -8.04 7.70
C ILE A 34 2.55 -7.25 7.90
N ALA A 35 2.71 -6.10 7.26
CA ALA A 35 3.92 -5.28 7.37
C ALA A 35 4.20 -4.91 8.84
N LYS A 36 3.18 -4.45 9.56
CA LYS A 36 3.26 -4.14 10.99
C LYS A 36 3.58 -5.36 11.86
N LYS A 37 3.00 -6.52 11.56
CA LYS A 37 3.29 -7.78 12.29
C LYS A 37 4.77 -8.16 12.20
N HIS A 38 5.42 -7.87 11.07
CA HIS A 38 6.82 -8.20 10.82
C HIS A 38 7.79 -7.04 11.06
N ASP A 39 7.31 -5.90 11.58
CA ASP A 39 8.09 -4.67 11.80
C ASP A 39 8.81 -4.18 10.53
N VAL A 40 8.11 -4.26 9.39
CA VAL A 40 8.60 -3.84 8.07
C VAL A 40 7.88 -2.56 7.66
N ILE A 41 8.62 -1.59 7.12
CA ILE A 41 8.04 -0.33 6.61
C ILE A 41 7.08 -0.64 5.46
N PHE A 42 5.89 -0.05 5.49
CA PHE A 42 4.91 -0.18 4.42
C PHE A 42 4.75 1.09 3.60
N HIS A 43 5.09 1.00 2.32
CA HIS A 43 4.79 1.99 1.31
C HIS A 43 3.66 1.52 0.37
N THR A 44 2.78 2.44 -0.03
CA THR A 44 1.88 2.20 -1.16
C THR A 44 1.86 3.33 -2.17
N ASP A 45 1.84 2.98 -3.46
CA ASP A 45 1.57 3.92 -4.53
C ASP A 45 0.06 4.07 -4.71
N ALA A 46 -0.49 5.20 -4.25
CA ALA A 46 -1.90 5.51 -4.33
C ALA A 46 -2.25 6.47 -5.48
N VAL A 47 -1.35 6.71 -6.45
CA VAL A 47 -1.58 7.68 -7.55
C VAL A 47 -2.90 7.44 -8.30
N GLN A 48 -3.32 6.18 -8.45
CA GLN A 48 -4.58 5.85 -9.11
C GLN A 48 -5.78 5.74 -8.17
N ALA A 49 -5.55 5.59 -6.86
CA ALA A 49 -6.57 5.33 -5.85
C ALA A 49 -6.99 6.60 -5.10
N ILE A 50 -6.05 7.51 -4.87
CA ILE A 50 -6.25 8.74 -4.10
C ILE A 50 -7.42 9.55 -4.68
N GLY A 51 -8.36 9.94 -3.82
CA GLY A 51 -9.59 10.67 -4.20
C GLY A 51 -10.68 9.84 -4.88
N LYS A 52 -10.41 8.59 -5.26
CA LYS A 52 -11.40 7.68 -5.87
C LYS A 52 -11.94 6.63 -4.91
N VAL A 53 -11.13 6.23 -3.93
CA VAL A 53 -11.51 5.32 -2.85
C VAL A 53 -11.13 5.91 -1.50
N PRO A 54 -11.82 5.53 -0.40
CA PRO A 54 -11.42 5.91 0.94
C PRO A 54 -10.02 5.38 1.25
N ILE A 55 -9.13 6.26 1.70
CA ILE A 55 -7.79 5.90 2.16
C ILE A 55 -7.61 6.47 3.56
N ASP A 56 -7.43 5.59 4.54
CA ASP A 56 -7.05 5.95 5.91
C ASP A 56 -5.69 5.33 6.21
N VAL A 57 -4.65 6.18 6.19
CA VAL A 57 -3.27 5.75 6.40
C VAL A 57 -3.03 5.13 7.78
N LYS A 58 -3.78 5.54 8.80
CA LYS A 58 -3.63 5.02 10.16
C LYS A 58 -4.32 3.68 10.29
N GLU A 59 -5.56 3.57 9.80
CA GLU A 59 -6.31 2.32 9.84
C GLU A 59 -5.63 1.22 8.99
N MET A 60 -5.03 1.62 7.87
CA MET A 60 -4.37 0.70 6.94
C MET A 60 -2.89 0.44 7.28
N ASN A 61 -2.35 1.02 8.36
CA ASN A 61 -0.93 0.92 8.76
C ASN A 61 0.06 1.28 7.62
N ILE A 62 -0.22 2.36 6.89
CA ILE A 62 0.63 2.86 5.81
C ILE A 62 1.65 3.85 6.40
N ASP A 63 2.94 3.54 6.29
CA ASP A 63 4.02 4.43 6.75
C ASP A 63 4.35 5.50 5.70
N LEU A 64 4.33 5.12 4.42
CA LEU A 64 4.67 5.98 3.30
C LEU A 64 3.61 5.85 2.20
N LEU A 65 3.22 6.97 1.59
CA LEU A 65 2.23 6.99 0.51
C LEU A 65 2.65 7.93 -0.61
N SER A 66 2.71 7.40 -1.83
CA SER A 66 2.87 8.22 -3.05
C SER A 66 1.50 8.64 -3.59
N ALA A 67 1.37 9.93 -3.91
CA ALA A 67 0.17 10.51 -4.53
C ALA A 67 0.55 11.55 -5.57
N SER A 68 -0.36 11.83 -6.51
CA SER A 68 -0.13 12.87 -7.51
C SER A 68 -1.37 13.75 -7.74
N ALA A 69 -1.20 15.06 -7.58
CA ALA A 69 -2.28 16.05 -7.71
C ALA A 69 -2.93 16.06 -9.09
N HIS A 70 -2.18 15.81 -10.17
CA HIS A 70 -2.74 15.80 -11.53
C HIS A 70 -3.66 14.60 -11.82
N LYS A 71 -3.81 13.67 -10.87
CA LYS A 71 -4.78 12.56 -10.92
C LYS A 71 -5.99 12.80 -10.01
N LEU A 72 -5.99 13.88 -9.24
CA LEU A 72 -7.06 14.34 -8.37
C LEU A 72 -7.83 15.46 -9.10
N TYR A 73 -9.05 15.17 -9.55
CA TYR A 73 -9.96 16.13 -10.18
C TYR A 73 -11.25 16.21 -9.37
#